data_AF-A0A948G731-F1
#
_entry.id   AF-A0A948G731-F1
#
_cell.length_a   1.000
_cell.length_b   1.000
_cell.length_c   1.000
_cell.angle_alpha   90.00
_cell.angle_beta   90.00
_cell.angle_gamma   90.00
#
_symmetry.space_group_name_H-M   'P 1'
#
loop_
_entity.id
_entity.type
_entity.pdbx_description
1 polymer ?
#
loop_
_entity_poly.entity_id
_entity_poly.type
_entity_poly.pdbx_seq_one_letter_code
_entity_poly.pdbx_strand_id
1 'polypeptide(L)'
;MPEQVTETPEIPEVTAEVLYCYHCEEEIIEDNYHTINNNVVCEDCYENNYITCYECGNNYYDEEMEWYNENAYCPDCYSDLPRCFDCNQILNSNNCYGLSNGESVCEDCYSNNYFTCCSCEEILHCNDSYSYRDDSYCETCYENLDRDDEDDEDEIIHSHNYKPAPVFHKEKWENTTFLGIELEVEGNSKYANDFLNT
;
A
#
# COMPACT_ATOMS: atom_id res chain seq x y z
N MET A 1 -92.23 24.86 -41.29
CA MET A 1 -90.78 24.60 -41.45
C MET A 1 -90.30 24.10 -40.09
N PRO A 2 -89.65 22.93 -39.96
CA PRO A 2 -89.27 22.42 -38.65
C PRO A 2 -87.97 23.09 -38.19
N GLU A 3 -87.91 23.49 -36.93
CA GLU A 3 -86.71 23.99 -36.27
C GLU A 3 -85.73 22.81 -36.07
N GLN A 4 -84.49 22.99 -36.51
CA GLN A 4 -83.41 22.03 -36.31
C GLN A 4 -82.81 22.28 -34.92
N VAL A 5 -82.93 21.31 -34.03
CA VAL A 5 -82.23 21.28 -32.74
C VAL A 5 -80.77 20.98 -33.04
N THR A 6 -79.90 21.97 -32.89
CA THR A 6 -78.45 21.76 -32.97
C THR A 6 -77.97 21.23 -31.64
N GLU A 7 -77.64 19.94 -31.59
CA GLU A 7 -76.96 19.32 -30.46
C GLU A 7 -75.55 19.90 -30.35
N THR A 8 -75.22 20.47 -29.18
CA THR A 8 -73.87 20.91 -28.84
C THR A 8 -73.01 19.66 -28.59
N PRO A 9 -71.83 19.51 -29.21
CA PRO A 9 -70.99 18.35 -28.97
C PRO A 9 -70.43 18.38 -27.54
N GLU A 10 -70.68 17.33 -26.77
CA GLU A 10 -70.01 17.09 -25.48
C GLU A 10 -68.51 16.90 -25.74
N ILE A 11 -67.68 17.80 -25.20
CA ILE A 11 -66.23 17.68 -25.23
C ILE A 11 -65.86 16.65 -24.16
N PRO A 12 -65.16 15.55 -24.49
CA PRO A 12 -64.76 14.57 -23.49
C PRO A 12 -63.81 15.23 -22.48
N GLU A 13 -64.13 15.12 -21.19
CA GLU A 13 -63.24 15.53 -20.11
C GLU A 13 -61.92 14.75 -20.23
N VAL A 14 -60.82 15.49 -20.43
CA VAL A 14 -59.47 14.93 -20.36
C VAL A 14 -59.21 14.63 -18.87
N THR A 15 -59.30 13.36 -18.48
CA THR A 15 -58.96 12.94 -17.13
C THR A 15 -57.46 13.05 -16.95
N ALA A 16 -56.98 14.07 -16.22
CA ALA A 16 -55.61 14.12 -15.76
C ALA A 16 -55.35 12.90 -14.86
N GLU A 17 -54.24 12.19 -15.08
CA GLU A 17 -53.83 11.11 -14.19
C GLU A 17 -53.46 11.72 -12.84
N VAL A 18 -54.23 11.37 -11.79
CA VAL A 18 -53.95 11.80 -10.42
C VAL A 18 -52.78 10.98 -9.88
N LEU A 19 -51.75 11.66 -9.38
CA LEU A 19 -50.58 11.03 -8.78
C LEU A 19 -50.73 10.94 -7.27
N TYR A 20 -50.24 9.85 -6.68
CA TYR A 20 -50.21 9.63 -5.24
C TYR A 20 -48.77 9.38 -4.80
N CYS A 21 -48.39 9.96 -3.66
CA CYS A 21 -47.08 9.72 -3.06
C CYS A 21 -47.00 8.27 -2.56
N TYR A 22 -45.91 7.58 -2.89
CA TYR A 22 -45.66 6.20 -2.47
C TYR A 22 -45.54 6.04 -0.94
N HIS A 23 -45.13 7.08 -0.22
CA HIS A 23 -44.86 7.02 1.23
C HIS A 23 -46.03 7.44 2.11
N CYS A 24 -46.63 8.59 1.82
CA CYS A 24 -47.72 9.12 2.65
C CYS A 24 -49.12 8.83 2.08
N GLU A 25 -49.21 8.26 0.87
CA GLU A 25 -50.46 7.99 0.14
C GLU A 25 -51.31 9.25 -0.16
N GLU A 26 -50.78 10.44 0.07
CA GLU A 26 -51.46 11.69 -0.25
C GLU A 26 -51.41 12.00 -1.75
N GLU A 27 -52.48 12.65 -2.23
CA GLU A 27 -52.57 13.14 -3.61
C GLU A 27 -51.51 14.23 -3.85
N ILE A 28 -50.74 14.08 -4.93
CA ILE A 28 -49.74 15.05 -5.35
C ILE A 28 -50.45 16.04 -6.27
N ILE A 29 -50.67 17.25 -5.74
CA ILE A 29 -51.43 18.32 -6.39
C ILE A 29 -50.54 19.16 -7.32
N GLU A 30 -49.22 19.14 -7.10
CA GLU A 30 -48.24 19.98 -7.80
C GLU A 30 -47.21 19.12 -8.56
N ASP A 31 -46.54 19.73 -9.55
CA ASP A 31 -45.41 19.09 -10.26
C ASP A 31 -44.14 18.96 -9.40
N ASN A 32 -44.24 19.20 -8.08
CA ASN A 32 -43.12 19.09 -7.13
C ASN A 32 -43.06 17.69 -6.51
N TYR A 33 -42.60 16.73 -7.31
CA TYR A 33 -42.40 15.34 -6.90
C TYR A 33 -41.09 14.78 -7.44
N HIS A 34 -40.57 13.77 -6.75
CA HIS A 34 -39.37 13.04 -7.11
C HIS A 34 -39.73 11.66 -7.64
N THR A 35 -38.99 11.18 -8.63
CA THR A 35 -39.14 9.79 -9.13
C THR A 35 -37.92 8.98 -8.70
N ILE A 36 -38.12 8.03 -7.79
CA ILE A 36 -37.05 7.21 -7.21
C ILE A 36 -37.43 5.74 -7.34
N ASN A 37 -36.59 4.95 -8.01
CA ASN A 37 -36.85 3.52 -8.27
C ASN A 37 -38.26 3.27 -8.86
N ASN A 38 -38.68 4.15 -9.78
CA ASN A 38 -40.01 4.17 -10.42
C ASN A 38 -41.21 4.48 -9.50
N ASN A 39 -40.96 4.87 -8.25
CA ASN A 39 -41.99 5.36 -7.34
C ASN A 39 -42.02 6.89 -7.36
N VAL A 40 -43.23 7.46 -7.33
CA VAL A 40 -43.45 8.90 -7.21
C VAL A 40 -43.51 9.26 -5.73
N VAL A 41 -42.71 10.23 -5.31
CA VAL A 41 -42.58 10.66 -3.92
C VAL A 41 -42.76 12.18 -3.83
N CYS A 42 -43.58 12.67 -2.92
CA CYS A 42 -43.71 14.13 -2.70
C CYS A 42 -42.43 14.72 -2.10
N GLU A 43 -42.24 16.05 -2.22
CA GLU A 43 -41.08 16.75 -1.67
C GLU A 43 -40.84 16.44 -0.19
N ASP A 44 -41.89 16.54 0.64
CA ASP A 44 -41.77 16.31 2.09
C ASP A 44 -41.25 14.89 2.39
N CYS A 45 -41.76 13.87 1.71
CA CYS A 45 -41.29 12.50 1.90
C CYS A 45 -39.89 12.29 1.32
N TYR A 46 -39.52 13.03 0.27
CA TYR A 46 -38.17 12.98 -0.28
C TYR A 46 -37.16 13.54 0.73
N GLU A 47 -37.36 14.77 1.21
CA GLU A 47 -36.44 15.43 2.14
C GLU A 47 -36.29 14.70 3.48
N ASN A 48 -37.34 14.02 3.94
CA ASN A 48 -37.34 13.37 5.26
C ASN A 48 -36.89 11.90 5.24
N ASN A 49 -36.96 11.19 4.11
CA ASN A 49 -36.69 9.75 4.06
C ASN A 49 -35.56 9.36 3.12
N TYR A 50 -35.01 10.30 2.33
CA TYR A 50 -33.96 10.00 1.36
C TYR A 50 -32.71 10.82 1.59
N ILE A 51 -31.57 10.18 1.31
CA ILE A 51 -30.25 10.79 1.37
C ILE A 51 -29.50 10.47 0.08
N THR A 52 -28.81 11.47 -0.44
CA THR A 52 -27.91 11.31 -1.59
C THR A 52 -26.58 10.72 -1.13
N CYS A 53 -26.17 9.59 -1.72
CA CYS A 53 -24.85 9.01 -1.50
C CYS A 53 -23.75 9.94 -2.02
N TYR A 54 -22.75 10.20 -1.17
CA TYR A 54 -21.63 11.08 -1.47
C TYR A 54 -20.80 10.62 -2.68
N GLU A 55 -20.63 9.30 -2.88
CA GLU A 55 -19.82 8.78 -3.98
C GLU A 55 -20.59 8.58 -5.28
N CYS A 56 -21.71 7.85 -5.26
CA CYS A 56 -22.41 7.53 -6.50
C CYS A 56 -23.44 8.60 -6.92
N GLY A 57 -23.83 9.50 -6.01
CA GLY A 57 -24.83 10.55 -6.27
C GLY A 57 -26.27 10.06 -6.37
N ASN A 58 -26.54 8.76 -6.15
CA ASN A 58 -27.89 8.22 -6.14
C ASN A 58 -28.57 8.45 -4.78
N ASN A 59 -29.89 8.50 -4.78
CA ASN A 59 -30.70 8.61 -3.57
C ASN A 59 -31.11 7.23 -3.04
N TYR A 60 -30.97 7.08 -1.73
CA TYR A 60 -31.33 5.87 -1.00
C TYR A 60 -32.17 6.24 0.21
N TYR A 61 -32.85 5.25 0.80
CA TYR A 61 -33.52 5.46 2.07
C TYR A 61 -32.51 5.80 3.16
N ASP A 62 -32.85 6.75 4.01
CA ASP A 62 -32.00 7.18 5.12
C ASP A 62 -31.56 6.02 6.02
N GLU A 63 -32.45 5.05 6.25
CA GLU A 63 -32.21 3.84 7.04
C GLU A 63 -31.24 2.84 6.39
N GLU A 64 -31.01 2.93 5.09
CA GLU A 64 -30.08 2.06 4.34
C GLU A 64 -28.67 2.66 4.23
N MET A 65 -28.47 3.88 4.73
CA MET A 65 -27.24 4.64 4.52
C MET A 65 -26.26 4.52 5.69
N GLU A 66 -24.97 4.46 5.35
CA GLU A 66 -23.87 4.42 6.31
C GLU A 66 -23.18 5.78 6.38
N TRP A 67 -22.89 6.27 7.58
CA TRP A 67 -22.26 7.57 7.80
C TRP A 67 -20.78 7.44 8.15
N TYR A 68 -19.93 8.15 7.41
CA TYR A 68 -18.49 8.22 7.67
C TYR A 68 -17.93 9.59 7.34
N ASN A 69 -17.16 10.18 8.27
CA ASN A 69 -16.58 11.52 8.13
C ASN A 69 -17.59 12.57 7.63
N GLU A 70 -18.76 12.64 8.27
CA GLU A 70 -19.85 13.60 7.96
C GLU A 70 -20.53 13.39 6.59
N ASN A 71 -20.10 12.39 5.82
CA ASN A 71 -20.70 12.02 4.54
C ASN A 71 -21.52 10.74 4.68
N ALA A 72 -22.58 10.63 3.90
CA ALA A 72 -23.44 9.45 3.84
C ALA A 72 -23.14 8.63 2.58
N TYR A 73 -23.03 7.32 2.72
CA TYR A 73 -22.69 6.38 1.66
C TYR A 73 -23.75 5.29 1.59
N CYS A 74 -24.07 4.84 0.38
CA CYS A 74 -24.86 3.63 0.22
C CYS A 74 -24.02 2.39 0.58
N PRO A 75 -24.66 1.23 0.84
CA PRO A 75 -23.97 0.03 1.30
C PRO A 75 -22.81 -0.40 0.38
N ASP A 76 -23.01 -0.31 -0.94
CA ASP A 76 -21.99 -0.68 -1.92
C ASP A 76 -20.78 0.27 -1.83
N CYS A 77 -21.01 1.59 -1.92
CA CYS A 77 -19.94 2.58 -1.85
C CYS A 77 -19.22 2.58 -0.49
N TYR A 78 -19.95 2.34 0.60
CA TYR A 78 -19.35 2.21 1.93
C TYR A 78 -18.44 0.98 2.04
N SER A 79 -18.83 -0.13 1.41
CA SER A 79 -18.03 -1.36 1.39
C SER A 79 -16.72 -1.18 0.60
N ASP A 80 -16.75 -0.37 -0.46
CA ASP A 80 -15.64 -0.06 -1.35
C ASP A 80 -14.67 1.00 -0.81
N LEU A 81 -14.98 1.64 0.33
CA LEU A 81 -14.06 2.56 0.98
C LEU A 81 -12.72 1.86 1.27
N PRO A 82 -11.56 2.53 1.07
CA PRO A 82 -10.25 1.92 1.26
C PRO A 82 -10.06 1.44 2.70
N ARG A 83 -9.49 0.25 2.90
CA ARG A 83 -9.33 -0.37 4.23
C ARG A 83 -7.90 -0.75 4.50
N CYS A 84 -7.53 -0.68 5.77
CA CYS A 84 -6.24 -1.14 6.25
C CYS A 84 -6.15 -2.65 6.05
N PHE A 85 -5.09 -3.12 5.39
CA PHE A 85 -4.86 -4.53 5.12
C PHE A 85 -4.82 -5.38 6.41
N ASP A 86 -4.21 -4.85 7.47
CA ASP A 86 -4.02 -5.58 8.73
C ASP A 86 -5.26 -5.60 9.63
N CYS A 87 -5.95 -4.47 9.78
CA CYS A 87 -7.02 -4.30 10.78
C CYS A 87 -8.41 -4.02 10.21
N ASN A 88 -8.53 -3.92 8.88
CA ASN A 88 -9.76 -3.70 8.13
C ASN A 88 -10.53 -2.40 8.48
N GLN A 89 -9.91 -1.49 9.23
CA GLN A 89 -10.44 -0.15 9.48
C GLN A 89 -10.40 0.68 8.19
N ILE A 90 -11.39 1.56 8.00
CA ILE A 90 -11.41 2.48 6.87
C ILE A 90 -10.19 3.41 6.96
N LEU A 91 -9.43 3.50 5.88
CA LEU A 91 -8.27 4.36 5.77
C LEU A 91 -8.71 5.79 5.52
N ASN A 92 -8.12 6.71 6.29
CA ASN A 92 -8.12 8.11 5.93
C ASN A 92 -7.02 8.33 4.89
N SER A 93 -7.36 8.88 3.72
CA SER A 93 -6.40 9.15 2.65
C SER A 93 -5.24 10.05 3.07
N ASN A 94 -5.37 10.79 4.17
CA ASN A 94 -4.31 11.63 4.72
C ASN A 94 -3.40 10.89 5.73
N ASN A 95 -3.74 9.67 6.12
CA ASN A 95 -3.03 8.93 7.16
C ASN A 95 -3.03 7.42 6.88
N CYS A 96 -2.47 7.05 5.73
CA CYS A 96 -2.22 5.67 5.35
C CYS A 96 -0.82 5.52 4.78
N TYR A 97 -0.29 4.30 4.87
CA TYR A 97 1.05 3.94 4.42
C TYR A 97 0.90 2.88 3.33
N GLY A 98 1.36 3.20 2.13
CA GLY A 98 1.30 2.31 0.97
C GLY A 98 2.42 1.28 0.98
N LEU A 99 2.07 0.01 0.77
CA LEU A 99 3.01 -1.10 0.67
C LEU A 99 3.39 -1.36 -0.79
N SER A 100 4.54 -1.99 -1.03
CA SER A 100 5.04 -2.27 -2.39
C SER A 100 4.16 -3.24 -3.18
N ASN A 101 3.31 -4.02 -2.51
CA ASN A 101 2.32 -4.91 -3.13
C ASN A 101 1.00 -4.22 -3.55
N GLY A 102 0.86 -2.91 -3.32
CA GLY A 102 -0.34 -2.13 -3.64
C GLY A 102 -1.39 -2.06 -2.52
N GLU A 103 -1.18 -2.78 -1.42
CA GLU A 103 -2.01 -2.67 -0.22
C GLU A 103 -1.65 -1.41 0.58
N SER A 104 -2.47 -1.06 1.57
CA SER A 104 -2.19 0.06 2.47
C SER A 104 -2.57 -0.26 3.90
N VAL A 105 -1.80 0.27 4.85
CA VAL A 105 -2.03 0.10 6.29
C VAL A 105 -2.26 1.44 6.98
N CYS A 106 -3.01 1.43 8.09
CA CYS A 106 -3.19 2.63 8.91
C CYS A 106 -1.93 2.94 9.74
N GLU A 107 -1.86 4.14 10.29
CA GLU A 107 -0.75 4.59 11.15
C GLU A 107 -0.47 3.65 12.33
N ASP A 108 -1.52 3.14 12.98
CA ASP A 108 -1.36 2.21 14.10
C ASP A 108 -0.72 0.90 13.64
N CYS A 109 -1.20 0.32 12.54
CA CYS A 109 -0.63 -0.92 12.01
C CYS A 109 0.81 -0.70 11.53
N TYR A 110 1.06 0.41 10.83
CA TYR A 110 2.42 0.80 10.42
C TYR A 110 3.35 0.87 11.64
N SER A 111 3.00 1.67 12.66
CA SER A 111 3.87 1.91 13.82
C SER A 111 4.15 0.67 14.67
N ASN A 112 3.24 -0.32 14.65
CA ASN A 112 3.38 -1.54 15.44
C ASN A 112 4.10 -2.67 14.70
N ASN A 113 3.91 -2.78 13.38
CA ASN A 113 4.28 -3.98 12.62
C ASN A 113 5.23 -3.70 11.46
N TYR A 114 5.44 -2.45 11.06
CA TYR A 114 6.20 -2.08 9.88
C TYR A 114 7.31 -1.08 10.19
N PHE A 115 8.29 -1.02 9.30
CA PHE A 115 9.36 -0.03 9.29
C PHE A 115 9.64 0.42 7.85
N THR A 116 10.25 1.60 7.71
CA THR A 116 10.74 2.10 6.42
C THR A 116 12.23 1.85 6.34
N CYS A 117 12.71 1.21 5.28
CA CYS A 117 14.14 1.00 5.06
C CYS A 117 14.87 2.34 4.86
N CYS A 118 15.92 2.60 5.65
CA CYS A 118 16.68 3.87 5.58
C CYS A 118 17.41 4.08 4.24
N SER A 119 17.61 3.04 3.43
CA SER A 119 18.32 3.16 2.15
C SER A 119 17.40 3.20 0.93
N CYS A 120 16.34 2.38 0.88
CA CYS A 120 15.47 2.28 -0.30
C CYS A 120 14.07 2.86 -0.09
N GLU A 121 13.75 3.31 1.14
CA GLU A 121 12.45 3.88 1.52
C GLU A 121 11.26 2.92 1.37
N GLU A 122 11.51 1.63 1.15
CA GLU A 122 10.45 0.61 1.11
C GLU A 122 9.91 0.34 2.51
N ILE A 123 8.58 0.29 2.62
CA ILE A 123 7.89 -0.09 3.84
C ILE A 123 7.77 -1.61 3.90
N LEU A 124 8.32 -2.19 4.95
CA LEU A 124 8.44 -3.64 5.14
C LEU A 124 7.96 -4.02 6.53
N HIS A 125 7.60 -5.29 6.71
CA HIS A 125 7.24 -5.80 8.02
C HIS A 125 8.49 -5.83 8.92
N CYS A 126 8.36 -5.50 10.21
CA CYS A 126 9.47 -5.48 11.17
C CYS A 126 10.21 -6.83 11.32
N ASN A 127 9.60 -7.92 10.88
CA ASN A 127 10.22 -9.25 10.88
C ASN A 127 11.35 -9.36 9.84
N ASP A 128 11.34 -8.50 8.82
CA ASP A 128 12.32 -8.45 7.73
C ASP A 128 13.33 -7.29 7.95
N SER A 129 13.42 -6.78 9.18
CA SER A 129 14.30 -5.67 9.53
C SER A 129 15.69 -6.13 9.95
N TYR A 130 16.71 -5.44 9.42
CA TYR A 130 18.12 -5.61 9.77
C TYR A 130 18.66 -4.28 10.27
N SER A 131 19.21 -4.23 11.48
CA SER A 131 19.65 -2.96 12.11
C SER A 131 21.16 -2.74 11.99
N TYR A 132 21.56 -1.50 11.69
CA TYR A 132 22.96 -1.05 11.70
C TYR A 132 23.04 0.43 12.11
N ARG A 133 23.87 0.77 13.10
CA ARG A 133 24.05 2.15 13.63
C ARG A 133 22.74 2.88 13.92
N ASP A 134 21.82 2.21 14.60
CA ASP A 134 20.47 2.71 14.97
C ASP A 134 19.49 2.92 13.79
N ASP A 135 19.89 2.58 12.56
CA ASP A 135 19.01 2.58 11.39
C ASP A 135 18.53 1.16 11.05
N SER A 136 17.37 1.05 10.40
CA SER A 136 16.77 -0.21 9.96
C SER A 136 16.76 -0.32 8.44
N TYR A 137 17.16 -1.49 7.95
CA TYR A 137 17.35 -1.79 6.54
C TYR A 137 16.59 -3.06 6.16
N CYS A 138 16.24 -3.17 4.88
CA CYS A 138 15.87 -4.45 4.29
C CYS A 138 17.12 -5.33 4.11
N GLU A 139 16.92 -6.63 3.93
CA GLU A 139 18.01 -7.60 3.73
C GLU A 139 19.00 -7.14 2.65
N THR A 140 18.50 -6.81 1.46
CA THR A 140 19.35 -6.39 0.33
C THR A 140 20.13 -5.10 0.64
N CYS A 141 19.51 -4.11 1.27
CA CYS A 141 20.22 -2.87 1.61
C CYS A 141 21.26 -3.12 2.71
N TYR A 142 20.96 -3.98 3.67
CA TYR A 142 21.88 -4.37 4.74
C TYR A 142 23.12 -5.11 4.22
N GLU A 143 22.95 -6.01 3.25
CA GLU A 143 24.05 -6.73 2.59
C GLU A 143 24.94 -5.81 1.75
N ASN A 144 24.37 -4.73 1.20
CA ASN A 144 25.10 -3.76 0.38
C ASN A 144 25.62 -2.55 1.19
N LEU A 145 25.53 -2.58 2.52
CA LEU A 145 26.16 -1.56 3.35
C LEU A 145 27.68 -1.65 3.18
N ASP A 146 28.30 -0.53 2.78
CA ASP A 146 29.73 -0.33 2.93
C ASP A 146 30.02 -0.25 4.43
N ARG A 147 30.17 -1.42 5.05
CA ARG A 147 30.68 -1.54 6.40
C ARG A 147 32.14 -1.17 6.24
N ASP A 148 32.51 -0.03 6.83
CA ASP A 148 33.92 0.30 7.09
C ASP A 148 34.47 -0.78 8.04
N ASP A 149 34.66 -1.98 7.51
CA ASP A 149 35.44 -3.03 8.12
C ASP A 149 36.87 -2.54 8.01
N GLU A 150 37.29 -1.74 9.00
CA GLU A 150 38.71 -1.45 9.25
C GLU A 150 39.53 -2.73 9.55
N ASP A 151 38.95 -3.92 9.36
CA ASP A 151 39.55 -5.25 9.56
C ASP A 151 39.36 -6.20 8.36
N ASP A 152 39.11 -5.69 7.14
CA ASP A 152 39.01 -6.51 5.91
C ASP A 152 40.38 -6.82 5.26
N GLU A 153 41.43 -7.03 6.08
CA GLU A 153 42.64 -7.76 5.66
C GLU A 153 42.51 -9.28 5.87
N ASP A 154 41.45 -9.75 6.56
CA ASP A 154 41.42 -11.10 7.16
C ASP A 154 40.29 -12.04 6.68
N GLU A 155 39.71 -11.84 5.49
CA GLU A 155 38.89 -12.88 4.85
C GLU A 155 39.29 -13.21 3.42
N ILE A 156 40.56 -13.57 3.25
CA ILE A 156 40.91 -14.55 2.24
C ILE A 156 41.61 -15.70 2.95
N ILE A 157 40.83 -16.65 3.48
CA ILE A 157 41.35 -18.01 3.68
C ILE A 157 41.76 -18.48 2.29
N HIS A 158 43.03 -18.30 1.98
CA HIS A 158 43.54 -18.69 0.70
C HIS A 158 43.57 -20.22 0.63
N SER A 159 43.32 -20.75 -0.56
CA SER A 159 43.53 -22.18 -0.84
C SER A 159 44.93 -22.61 -0.38
N HIS A 160 45.09 -23.87 0.06
CA HIS A 160 46.34 -24.42 0.63
C HIS A 160 47.60 -24.22 -0.23
N ASN A 161 47.46 -23.88 -1.52
CA ASN A 161 48.56 -23.64 -2.46
C ASN A 161 48.87 -22.14 -2.67
N TYR A 162 48.28 -21.25 -1.89
CA TYR A 162 48.56 -19.82 -2.01
C TYR A 162 49.94 -19.48 -1.48
N LYS A 163 50.73 -18.86 -2.36
CA LYS A 163 52.09 -18.42 -2.06
C LYS A 163 52.13 -16.91 -2.19
N PRO A 164 52.20 -16.15 -1.08
CA PRO A 164 52.25 -14.69 -1.16
C PRO A 164 53.55 -14.23 -1.81
N ALA A 165 53.50 -13.06 -2.45
CA ALA A 165 54.70 -12.43 -2.97
C ALA A 165 55.58 -11.96 -1.79
N PRO A 166 56.88 -12.33 -1.72
CA PRO A 166 57.73 -11.95 -0.61
C PRO A 166 57.98 -10.44 -0.59
N VAL A 167 57.75 -9.79 0.55
CA VAL A 167 58.08 -8.39 0.79
C VAL A 167 59.40 -8.31 1.55
N PHE A 168 60.44 -7.78 0.90
CA PHE A 168 61.75 -7.61 1.51
C PHE A 168 61.87 -6.21 2.11
N HIS A 169 61.92 -6.13 3.44
CA HIS A 169 62.15 -4.88 4.14
C HIS A 169 63.63 -4.48 4.10
N LYS A 170 63.90 -3.20 3.82
CA LYS A 170 65.25 -2.61 3.85
C LYS A 170 65.26 -1.43 4.82
N GLU A 171 66.27 -1.35 5.68
CA GLU A 171 66.53 -0.13 6.44
C GLU A 171 67.19 0.94 5.53
N LYS A 172 66.90 2.21 5.79
CA LYS A 172 67.22 3.37 4.92
C LYS A 172 68.71 3.77 4.85
N TRP A 173 69.63 3.04 5.48
CA TRP A 173 71.04 3.39 5.51
C TRP A 173 71.88 2.37 4.70
N GLU A 174 72.46 2.91 3.62
CA GLU A 174 73.44 2.41 2.62
C GLU A 174 73.94 0.94 2.65
N ASN A 175 73.88 0.30 1.46
CA ASN A 175 74.44 -1.02 1.11
C ASN A 175 74.00 -2.21 1.98
N THR A 176 72.68 -2.42 2.08
CA THR A 176 72.08 -3.49 2.87
C THR A 176 72.12 -4.86 2.19
N THR A 177 72.81 -5.81 2.84
CA THR A 177 72.74 -7.26 2.57
C THR A 177 71.32 -7.76 2.85
N PHE A 178 70.77 -8.59 1.97
CA PHE A 178 69.50 -9.28 2.23
C PHE A 178 69.72 -10.36 3.28
N LEU A 179 68.97 -10.32 4.38
CA LEU A 179 68.97 -11.37 5.39
C LEU A 179 67.80 -12.32 5.10
N GLY A 180 68.11 -13.57 4.75
CA GLY A 180 67.14 -14.65 4.59
C GLY A 180 67.26 -15.65 5.74
N ILE A 181 66.21 -16.45 5.94
CA ILE A 181 66.25 -17.64 6.81
C ILE A 181 66.46 -18.85 5.89
N GLU A 182 67.49 -19.64 6.15
CA GLU A 182 67.67 -20.96 5.54
C GLU A 182 67.07 -22.00 6.49
N LEU A 183 66.17 -22.84 5.97
CA LEU A 183 65.59 -23.95 6.73
C LEU A 183 66.32 -25.24 6.34
N GLU A 184 67.01 -25.85 7.30
CA GLU A 184 67.55 -27.20 7.17
C GLU A 184 66.45 -28.21 7.51
N VAL A 185 66.15 -29.12 6.59
CA VAL A 185 65.15 -30.18 6.79
C VAL A 185 65.90 -31.51 6.94
N GLU A 186 65.93 -32.07 8.15
CA GLU A 186 66.42 -33.44 8.36
C GLU A 186 65.34 -34.47 8.00
N GLY A 187 65.62 -35.32 7.01
CA GLY A 187 64.70 -36.37 6.56
C GLY A 187 65.28 -37.23 5.43
N ASN A 188 64.56 -38.30 5.07
CA ASN A 188 64.98 -39.16 3.97
C ASN A 188 64.99 -38.35 2.64
N SER A 189 66.13 -38.36 1.94
CA SER A 189 66.43 -37.62 0.71
C SER A 189 65.33 -37.60 -0.37
N LYS A 190 64.43 -38.60 -0.37
CA LYS A 190 63.28 -38.63 -1.28
C LYS A 190 62.22 -37.56 -0.95
N TYR A 191 61.96 -37.28 0.33
CA TYR A 191 60.94 -36.32 0.77
C TYR A 191 61.42 -34.87 0.73
N ALA A 192 62.73 -34.63 0.80
CA ALA A 192 63.29 -33.28 0.73
C ALA A 192 63.09 -32.63 -0.65
N ASN A 193 63.17 -33.42 -1.72
CA ASN A 193 62.95 -32.91 -3.08
C ASN A 193 61.48 -32.53 -3.34
N ASP A 194 60.52 -33.24 -2.73
CA ASP A 194 59.10 -32.92 -2.88
C ASP A 194 58.73 -31.63 -2.12
N PHE A 195 59.36 -31.36 -0.97
CA PHE A 195 59.15 -30.15 -0.18
C PHE A 195 59.77 -28.89 -0.80
N LEU A 196 60.93 -29.00 -1.47
CA LEU A 196 61.66 -27.86 -2.01
C LEU A 196 61.22 -27.43 -3.42
N ASN A 197 60.55 -28.33 -4.17
CA ASN A 197 60.17 -28.10 -5.57
C ASN A 197 58.66 -27.84 -5.79
N THR A 198 57.90 -27.60 -4.71
CA THR A 198 56.50 -27.19 -4.76
C THR A 198 56.38 -25.68 -4.52
#